data_AF-A0A2D6IQV3-F1
#
_entry.id   AF-A0A2D6IQV3-F1
#
_cell.length_a   1.000
_cell.length_b   1.000
_cell.length_c   1.000
_cell.angle_alpha   90.00
_cell.angle_beta   90.00
_cell.angle_gamma   90.00
#
_symmetry.space_group_name_H-M   'P 1'
#
loop_
_entity.id
_entity.type
_entity.pdbx_description
1 polymer ?
#
loop_
_entity_poly.entity_id
_entity_poly.type
_entity_poly.pdbx_seq_one_letter_code
_entity_poly.pdbx_strand_id
1 'polypeptide(L)'
;RYSVNAQGIQRTFEGSSLETIRYMVSSGLGVTLLPRMALDALTKDENIKLLNFKNNPPSRRVVLVWRKSFARYEAIRKIKELIMTVDLAGCKRIL
;
A
#
# COMPACT_ATOMS: atom_id res chain seq x y z
N ARG A 1 23.45 -2.05 21.05
CA ARG A 1 22.63 -3.26 21.30
C ARG A 1 21.19 -2.82 21.46
N TYR A 2 20.34 -3.05 20.46
CA TYR A 2 18.89 -3.02 20.62
C TYR A 2 18.33 -4.28 19.97
N SER A 3 18.37 -5.38 20.71
CA SER A 3 17.59 -6.58 20.43
C SER A 3 16.30 -6.44 21.22
N VAL A 4 15.32 -5.76 20.64
CA VAL A 4 13.95 -5.82 21.11
C VAL A 4 13.41 -7.20 20.73
N ASN A 5 13.11 -8.03 21.74
CA ASN A 5 12.61 -9.40 21.57
C ASN A 5 11.52 -9.47 20.48
N ALA A 6 11.85 -10.13 19.37
CA ALA A 6 11.12 -10.02 18.10
C ALA A 6 9.76 -10.73 18.07
N GLN A 7 9.45 -11.63 19.01
CA GLN A 7 8.30 -12.53 18.89
C GLN A 7 6.98 -12.00 19.48
N GLY A 8 7.03 -11.17 20.53
CA GLY A 8 5.81 -10.61 21.14
C GLY A 8 5.34 -9.30 20.51
N ILE A 9 6.27 -8.56 19.92
CA ILE A 9 6.08 -7.20 19.40
C ILE A 9 5.66 -7.20 17.92
N GLN A 10 5.96 -8.28 17.18
CA GLN A 10 5.65 -8.41 15.76
C GLN A 10 4.15 -8.26 15.45
N ARG A 11 3.25 -8.74 16.32
CA ARG A 11 1.80 -8.64 16.12
C ARG A 11 1.24 -7.24 16.40
N THR A 12 1.96 -6.42 17.16
CA THR A 12 1.52 -5.05 17.51
C THR A 12 1.93 -4.02 16.44
N PHE A 13 2.86 -4.37 15.54
CA PHE A 13 3.36 -3.50 14.48
C PHE A 13 2.67 -3.65 13.11
N GLU A 14 1.72 -4.57 13.00
CA GLU A 14 0.79 -4.62 11.88
C GLU A 14 -0.29 -3.55 12.08
N GLY A 15 0.07 -2.29 11.84
CA GLY A 15 -0.92 -1.22 11.74
C GLY A 15 -1.95 -1.61 10.68
N SER A 16 -3.24 -1.64 11.03
CA SER A 16 -4.32 -2.02 10.11
C SER A 16 -4.54 -0.99 8.98
N SER A 17 -3.89 0.18 9.08
CA SER A 17 -3.93 1.25 8.10
C SER A 17 -2.53 1.74 7.76
N LEU A 18 -2.34 2.11 6.49
CA LEU A 18 -1.13 2.80 6.02
C LEU A 18 -0.88 4.10 6.80
N GLU A 19 -1.94 4.75 7.27
CA GLU A 19 -1.84 5.95 8.09
C GLU A 19 -1.27 5.66 9.48
N THR A 20 -1.71 4.58 10.12
CA THR A 20 -1.14 4.17 11.41
C THR A 20 0.34 3.83 11.27
N ILE A 21 0.70 3.11 10.21
CA ILE A 21 2.09 2.77 9.91
C ILE A 21 2.94 4.04 9.67
N ARG A 22 2.39 5.04 8.95
CA ARG A 22 3.02 6.36 8.80
C ARG A 22 3.31 6.99 10.15
N TYR A 23 2.31 7.07 11.04
CA TYR A 23 2.48 7.67 12.36
C TYR A 23 3.52 6.94 13.21
N MET A 24 3.56 5.60 13.15
CA MET A 24 4.60 4.82 13.84
C MET A 24 6.00 5.23 13.36
N VAL A 25 6.23 5.30 12.05
CA VAL A 25 7.53 5.73 11.51
C VAL A 25 7.84 7.19 11.87
N SER A 26 6.86 8.10 11.76
CA SER A 26 7.01 9.51 12.15
C SER A 26 7.40 9.67 13.63
N SER A 27 6.87 8.80 14.50
CA SER A 27 7.23 8.76 15.93
C SER A 27 8.61 8.14 16.24
N GLY A 28 9.39 7.82 15.21
CA GLY A 28 10.72 7.23 15.33
C GLY A 28 10.72 5.70 15.33
N LEU A 29 9.59 5.06 15.03
CA LEU A 29 9.50 3.62 15.03
C LEU A 29 9.95 3.00 13.70
N GLY A 30 11.26 2.85 13.57
CA GLY A 30 11.88 2.08 12.50
C GLY A 30 11.61 2.64 11.09
N VAL A 31 11.53 1.72 10.12
CA VAL A 31 11.28 2.03 8.71
C VAL A 31 10.20 1.11 8.16
N THR A 32 9.49 1.57 7.14
CA THR A 32 8.41 0.81 6.52
C THR A 32 8.44 0.90 4.99
N LEU A 33 7.74 -0.02 4.33
CA LEU A 33 7.56 -0.06 2.88
C LEU A 33 6.12 0.36 2.55
N LEU A 34 5.98 1.40 1.73
CA LEU A 34 4.67 1.90 1.29
C LEU A 34 4.52 1.77 -0.22
N PRO A 35 3.31 1.48 -0.73
CA PRO A 35 3.06 1.55 -2.15
C PRO A 35 3.09 3.02 -2.62
N ARG A 36 3.51 3.25 -3.87
CA ARG A 36 3.63 4.59 -4.45
C ARG A 36 2.37 5.44 -4.30
N MET A 37 1.19 4.84 -4.44
CA MET A 37 -0.12 5.50 -4.28
C MET A 37 -0.38 6.09 -2.89
N ALA A 38 0.37 5.67 -1.87
CA ALA A 38 0.22 6.18 -0.51
C ALA A 38 1.09 7.43 -0.24
N LEU A 39 2.00 7.78 -1.17
CA LEU A 39 2.94 8.87 -0.95
C LEU A 39 2.28 10.25 -0.95
N ASP A 40 1.18 10.46 -1.68
CA ASP A 40 0.52 11.77 -1.76
C ASP A 40 0.04 12.23 -0.37
N ALA A 41 -0.35 11.28 0.49
CA ALA A 41 -0.73 11.52 1.89
C ALA A 41 0.46 11.73 2.84
N LEU A 42 1.70 11.56 2.38
CA LEU A 42 2.94 11.71 3.18
C LEU A 42 3.65 13.04 2.96
N THR A 43 3.29 13.77 1.89
CA THR A 43 4.03 14.95 1.42
C THR A 43 4.11 16.11 2.42
N LYS A 44 3.48 16.01 3.58
CA LYS A 44 3.40 17.07 4.61
C LYS A 44 4.09 16.73 5.94
N ASP A 45 4.65 15.53 6.10
CA ASP A 45 5.30 15.13 7.36
C ASP A 45 6.82 15.32 7.27
N GLU A 46 7.33 16.37 7.90
CA GLU A 46 8.76 16.71 7.93
C GLU A 46 9.62 15.68 8.69
N ASN A 47 9.00 14.85 9.54
CA ASN A 47 9.70 13.81 10.29
C ASN A 47 9.93 12.53 9.48
N ILE A 48 9.40 12.46 8.25
CA ILE A 48 9.52 11.28 7.38
C ILE A 48 10.43 11.59 6.20
N LYS A 49 11.50 10.81 6.08
CA LYS A 49 12.35 10.80 4.89
C LYS A 49 11.95 9.69 3.92
N LEU A 50 11.56 10.07 2.70
CA LEU A 50 11.25 9.12 1.64
C LEU A 50 12.52 8.60 0.96
N LEU A 51 12.62 7.28 0.83
CA LEU A 51 13.71 6.60 0.13
C LEU A 51 13.12 5.74 -1.00
N ASN A 52 13.60 5.95 -2.23
CA ASN A 52 13.22 5.13 -3.39
C ASN A 52 14.19 3.94 -3.54
N PHE A 53 13.70 2.82 -4.06
CA PHE A 53 14.56 1.71 -4.49
C PHE A 53 15.43 2.14 -5.68
N LYS A 54 16.71 1.76 -5.66
CA LYS A 54 17.66 2.07 -6.75
C LYS A 54 17.42 1.22 -8.01
N ASN A 55 16.94 0.00 -7.84
CA ASN A 55 16.80 -1.00 -8.92
C ASN A 55 15.31 -1.33 -9.15
N ASN A 56 14.99 -2.60 -9.40
CA ASN A 56 13.62 -3.06 -9.56
C ASN A 56 12.89 -3.05 -8.20
N PRO A 57 11.94 -2.13 -7.97
CA PRO A 57 11.19 -2.12 -6.71
C PRO A 57 10.29 -3.36 -6.60
N PRO A 58 10.00 -3.84 -5.38
CA PRO A 58 9.00 -4.87 -5.19
C PRO A 58 7.65 -4.38 -5.71
N SER A 59 6.93 -5.26 -6.40
CA SER A 59 5.60 -4.98 -6.93
C SER A 59 4.61 -6.03 -6.44
N ARG A 60 3.33 -5.63 -6.38
CA ARG A 60 2.21 -6.53 -6.09
C ARG A 60 1.19 -6.42 -7.20
N ARG A 61 0.53 -7.54 -7.51
CA ARG A 61 -0.60 -7.56 -8.44
C ARG A 61 -1.89 -7.23 -7.69
N VAL A 62 -2.64 -6.26 -8.19
CA VAL A 62 -3.98 -5.94 -7.70
C VAL A 62 -4.99 -6.48 -8.70
N VAL A 63 -6.03 -7.15 -8.21
CA VAL A 63 -7.03 -7.80 -9.05
C VAL A 63 -8.43 -7.44 -8.61
N LEU A 64 -9.34 -7.31 -9.56
CA LEU A 64 -10.78 -7.27 -9.31
C LEU A 64 -11.30 -8.71 -9.23
N VAL A 65 -11.90 -9.07 -8.10
CA VAL A 65 -12.43 -10.42 -7.85
C VAL A 65 -13.91 -10.32 -7.51
N TRP A 66 -14.71 -11.24 -8.03
CA TRP A 66 -16.13 -11.37 -7.72
C TRP A 66 -16.52 -12.84 -7.63
N ARG A 67 -17.66 -13.12 -6.96
CA ARG A 67 -18.20 -14.48 -6.88
C ARG A 67 -18.84 -14.86 -8.22
N LYS A 68 -18.66 -16.12 -8.65
CA LYS A 68 -19.29 -16.65 -9.88
C LYS A 68 -20.82 -16.53 -9.88
N SER A 69 -21.45 -16.58 -8.71
CA SER A 69 -22.90 -16.43 -8.55
C SER A 69 -23.40 -14.98 -8.60
N PHE A 70 -22.51 -14.00 -8.72
CA PHE A 70 -22.91 -12.60 -8.80
C PHE A 70 -23.59 -12.32 -10.15
N ALA A 71 -24.90 -12.07 -10.13
CA ALA A 71 -25.71 -12.01 -11.34
C ALA A 71 -25.45 -10.76 -12.21
N ARG A 72 -24.89 -9.67 -11.66
CA ARG A 72 -24.76 -8.38 -12.36
C ARG A 72 -23.40 -8.24 -13.06
N TYR A 73 -23.17 -9.04 -14.09
CA TYR A 73 -21.92 -9.00 -14.87
C TYR A 73 -21.64 -7.63 -15.48
N GLU A 74 -22.66 -6.93 -15.97
CA GLU A 74 -22.50 -5.58 -16.53
C GLU A 74 -21.96 -4.57 -15.52
N ALA A 75 -22.33 -4.69 -14.24
CA ALA A 75 -21.78 -3.82 -13.20
C ALA A 75 -20.28 -4.08 -13.00
N ILE A 76 -19.86 -5.35 -12.98
CA ILE A 76 -18.43 -5.71 -12.89
C ILE A 76 -17.67 -5.20 -14.12
N ARG A 77 -18.24 -5.34 -15.32
CA ARG A 77 -17.65 -4.82 -16.56
C ARG A 77 -17.46 -3.31 -16.49
N LYS A 78 -18.45 -2.57 -16.01
CA LYS A 78 -18.37 -1.11 -15.85
C LYS A 78 -17.32 -0.70 -14.82
N ILE A 79 -17.20 -1.42 -13.71
CA ILE A 79 -16.14 -1.18 -12.71
C ILE A 79 -14.76 -1.46 -13.32
N LYS A 80 -14.59 -2.56 -14.06
CA LYS A 80 -13.35 -2.86 -14.78
C LYS A 80 -12.98 -1.72 -15.73
N GLU A 81 -13.92 -1.27 -16.56
CA GLU A 81 -13.72 -0.17 -17.50
C GLU A 81 -13.27 1.11 -16.75
N LEU A 82 -13.98 1.46 -15.69
CA LEU A 82 -13.66 2.63 -14.88
C LEU A 82 -12.25 2.55 -14.27
N ILE A 83 -11.90 1.42 -13.63
CA ILE A 83 -10.57 1.21 -13.05
C ILE A 83 -9.48 1.38 -14.11
N MET A 84 -9.73 0.92 -15.34
CA MET A 84 -8.76 1.05 -16.44
C MET A 84 -8.62 2.49 -16.95
N THR A 85 -9.61 3.35 -16.76
CA THR A 85 -9.52 4.78 -17.14
C THR A 85 -8.82 5.66 -16.11
N VAL A 86 -8.76 5.25 -14.84
CA VAL A 86 -8.14 6.04 -13.77
C VAL A 86 -6.62 5.90 -13.85
N ASP A 87 -5.91 7.02 -13.71
CA ASP A 87 -4.46 7.02 -13.53
C ASP A 87 -4.11 6.89 -12.05
N LEU A 88 -3.27 5.91 -11.72
CA LEU A 88 -2.89 5.60 -10.34
C LEU A 88 -1.38 5.62 -10.23
N ALA A 89 -0.87 6.49 -9.34
CA ALA A 89 0.56 6.70 -9.17
C ALA A 89 1.30 5.38 -8.84
N GLY A 90 2.26 5.01 -9.68
CA GLY A 90 3.08 3.80 -9.55
C GLY A 90 2.34 2.49 -9.85
N CYS A 91 1.18 2.55 -10.49
CA CYS A 91 0.51 1.37 -11.03
C CYS A 91 0.80 1.20 -12.52
N LYS A 92 1.01 -0.04 -12.94
CA LYS A 92 1.04 -0.44 -14.35
C LYS A 92 -0.18 -1.30 -14.65
N ARG A 93 -0.94 -0.94 -15.68
CA ARG A 93 -2.07 -1.75 -16.16
C ARG A 93 -1.54 -3.05 -16.76
N ILE A 94 -2.15 -4.15 -16.34
CA ILE A 94 -1.86 -5.49 -16.86
C ILE A 94 -3.05 -5.85 -17.74
N LEU A 95 -2.80 -5.96 -19.05
CA LEU A 95 -3.80 -6.39 -20.05
C LEU A 95 -3.91 -7.91 -20.08
#